data_AF-A0A7M7N0N5-F1
#
_entry.id   AF-A0A7M7N0N5-F1
#
_cell.length_a   1.000
_cell.length_b   1.000
_cell.length_c   1.000
_cell.angle_alpha   90.00
_cell.angle_beta   90.00
_cell.angle_gamma   90.00
#
_symmetry.space_group_name_H-M   'P 1'
#
loop_
_entity.id
_entity.type
_entity.pdbx_description
1 polymer ?
#
loop_
_entity_poly.entity_id
_entity_poly.type
_entity_poly.pdbx_seq_one_letter_code
_entity_poly.pdbx_strand_id
1 'polypeptide(L)'
;MATKLVQWLTVFFLVASIWSALLFDLIPIRLDDTLKEVIWPFPAYFLVVFGCFSLGTIGYRVATFNDCEDAVVSLKEELKEARKDLTSKGFTFS
;
A
#
# COMPACT_ATOMS: atom_id res chain seq x y z
N MET A 1 -16.93 4.26 13.52
CA MET A 1 -15.49 4.57 13.32
C MET A 1 -15.16 4.22 11.86
N ALA A 2 -15.21 5.19 10.94
CA ALA A 2 -14.91 4.90 9.53
C ALA A 2 -13.40 4.67 9.41
N THR A 3 -13.00 3.50 8.89
CA THR A 3 -11.58 3.18 8.68
C THR A 3 -11.00 4.14 7.64
N LYS A 4 -9.74 4.54 7.80
CA LYS A 4 -9.07 5.45 6.84
C LYS A 4 -9.17 4.95 5.40
N LEU A 5 -9.20 3.63 5.22
CA LEU A 5 -9.44 2.96 3.94
C LEU A 5 -10.76 3.41 3.29
N VAL A 6 -11.87 3.38 4.04
CA VAL A 6 -13.20 3.76 3.52
C VAL A 6 -13.18 5.23 3.11
N GLN A 7 -12.54 6.11 3.88
CA GLN A 7 -12.43 7.53 3.53
C GLN A 7 -11.72 7.74 2.18
N TRP A 8 -10.60 7.04 1.96
CA TRP A 8 -9.87 7.11 0.68
C TRP A 8 -10.65 6.51 -0.49
N LEU A 9 -11.32 5.37 -0.25
CA LEU A 9 -12.20 4.72 -1.24
C LEU A 9 -13.32 5.66 -1.69
N THR A 10 -13.99 6.33 -0.74
CA THR A 10 -15.06 7.28 -1.07
C THR A 10 -14.55 8.44 -1.92
N VAL A 11 -13.38 9.01 -1.59
CA VAL A 11 -12.77 10.09 -2.39
C VAL A 11 -12.43 9.61 -3.79
N PHE A 12 -11.84 8.42 -3.93
CA PHE A 12 -11.53 7.83 -5.22
C PHE A 12 -12.79 7.64 -6.08
N PHE A 13 -13.86 7.09 -5.49
CA PHE A 13 -15.13 6.89 -6.18
C PHE A 13 -15.78 8.21 -6.61
N LEU A 14 -15.70 9.27 -5.80
CA LEU A 14 -16.20 10.59 -6.17
C LEU A 14 -15.45 11.15 -7.39
N VAL A 15 -14.12 11.10 -7.38
CA VAL A 15 -13.30 11.56 -8.50
C VAL A 15 -13.55 10.73 -9.76
N ALA A 16 -13.63 9.41 -9.63
CA ALA A 16 -13.94 8.51 -10.75
C ALA A 16 -15.35 8.77 -11.33
N SER A 17 -16.33 9.05 -10.47
CA SER A 17 -17.69 9.42 -10.88
C SER A 17 -17.71 10.73 -11.67
N ILE A 18 -17.00 11.76 -11.19
CA ILE A 18 -16.85 13.03 -11.90
C ILE A 18 -16.19 12.80 -13.25
N TRP A 19 -15.06 12.08 -13.31
CA TRP A 19 -14.38 11.78 -14.57
C TRP A 19 -15.27 11.01 -15.56
N SER A 20 -16.00 10.00 -15.09
CA SER A 20 -16.95 9.24 -15.90
C SER A 20 -18.04 10.13 -16.48
N ALA A 21 -18.59 11.05 -15.68
CA ALA A 21 -19.58 12.03 -16.14
C ALA A 21 -19.02 12.97 -17.24
N LEU A 22 -17.74 13.33 -17.16
CA LEU A 22 -17.05 14.07 -18.23
C LEU A 22 -16.87 13.22 -19.50
N LEU A 23 -16.67 11.91 -19.37
CA LEU A 23 -16.51 10.99 -20.50
C LEU A 23 -17.81 10.78 -21.29
N PHE A 24 -18.94 10.69 -20.60
CA PHE A 24 -20.26 10.46 -21.21
C PHE A 24 -20.86 11.72 -21.85
N ASP A 25 -20.10 12.83 -21.92
CA ASP A 25 -20.56 14.12 -22.47
C ASP A 25 -21.88 14.59 -21.81
N LEU A 26 -22.14 14.17 -20.57
CA LEU A 26 -23.40 14.43 -19.88
C LEU A 26 -23.54 15.91 -19.49
N ILE A 27 -22.45 16.66 -19.60
CA ILE A 27 -22.36 18.08 -19.30
C ILE A 27 -22.19 18.82 -20.65
N PRO A 28 -23.18 19.61 -21.10
CA PRO A 28 -23.13 20.35 -22.37
C PRO A 28 -22.22 21.59 -22.28
N ILE A 29 -21.01 21.42 -21.76
CA ILE A 29 -19.96 22.43 -21.81
C ILE A 29 -19.21 22.19 -23.12
N ARG A 30 -18.98 23.25 -23.89
CA ARG A 30 -18.09 23.24 -25.06
C ARG A 30 -16.66 22.94 -24.61
N LEU A 31 -16.39 21.69 -24.27
CA LEU A 31 -15.06 21.16 -24.02
C LEU A 31 -14.39 21.06 -25.39
N ASP A 32 -13.37 21.91 -25.57
CA ASP A 32 -12.50 21.92 -26.74
C ASP A 32 -12.06 20.49 -27.08
N ASP A 33 -12.04 20.12 -28.37
CA ASP A 33 -11.73 18.74 -28.80
C ASP A 33 -10.38 18.25 -28.25
N THR A 34 -9.43 19.17 -28.09
CA THR A 34 -8.13 18.95 -27.47
C THR A 34 -8.22 18.42 -26.03
N LEU A 35 -9.19 18.90 -25.26
CA LEU A 35 -9.35 18.50 -23.86
C LEU A 35 -9.97 17.11 -23.74
N LYS A 36 -10.89 16.75 -24.65
CA LYS A 36 -11.48 15.40 -24.72
C LYS A 36 -10.43 14.34 -25.04
N GLU A 37 -9.53 14.65 -25.96
CA GLU A 37 -8.43 13.76 -26.35
C GLU A 37 -7.45 13.49 -25.20
N VAL A 38 -7.24 14.46 -24.31
CA VAL A 38 -6.40 14.31 -23.11
C VAL A 38 -7.14 13.63 -21.95
N ILE A 39 -8.44 13.86 -21.80
CA ILE A 39 -9.25 13.26 -20.71
C ILE A 39 -9.44 11.76 -20.89
N TRP A 40 -9.52 11.29 -22.13
CA TRP A 40 -9.74 9.88 -22.44
C TRP A 40 -8.65 8.94 -21.89
N PRO A 41 -7.34 9.20 -22.12
CA PRO A 41 -6.26 8.38 -21.54
C PRO A 41 -5.94 8.71 -20.08
N PHE A 42 -6.53 9.75 -19.49
CA PHE A 42 -6.11 10.28 -18.19
C PHE A 42 -6.15 9.25 -17.05
N PRO A 43 -7.20 8.44 -16.85
CA PRO A 43 -7.21 7.44 -15.78
C PRO A 43 -6.37 6.22 -16.11
N ALA A 44 -6.20 5.88 -17.40
CA ALA A 44 -5.29 4.83 -17.78
C ALA A 44 -3.85 5.22 -17.38
N TYR A 45 -3.46 6.48 -17.65
CA TYR A 45 -2.18 7.01 -17.23
C TYR A 45 -2.04 7.05 -15.70
N PHE A 46 -3.08 7.49 -15.00
CA PHE A 46 -3.10 7.51 -13.53
C PHE A 46 -2.99 6.09 -12.94
N LEU A 47 -3.69 5.10 -13.50
CA LEU A 47 -3.62 3.71 -13.08
C LEU A 47 -2.23 3.10 -13.32
N VAL A 48 -1.58 3.44 -14.43
CA VAL A 48 -0.21 2.97 -14.71
C VAL A 48 0.77 3.55 -13.68
N VAL A 49 0.71 4.85 -13.42
CA VAL A 49 1.56 5.52 -12.42
C VAL A 49 1.29 4.95 -11.02
N PHE A 50 0.01 4.80 -10.65
CA PHE A 50 -0.40 4.21 -9.39
C PHE A 50 0.05 2.75 -9.26
N GLY A 51 -0.07 1.96 -10.33
CA GLY A 51 0.40 0.59 -10.40
C GLY A 51 1.90 0.49 -10.15
N CYS A 52 2.70 1.30 -10.84
CA CYS A 52 4.15 1.37 -10.63
C CYS A 52 4.50 1.80 -9.19
N PHE A 53 3.81 2.81 -8.65
CA PHE A 53 4.03 3.29 -7.29
C PHE A 53 3.64 2.25 -6.24
N SER A 54 2.53 1.56 -6.44
CA SER A 54 2.04 0.48 -5.58
C SER A 54 3.01 -0.70 -5.60
N LEU A 55 3.46 -1.14 -6.77
CA LEU A 55 4.46 -2.19 -6.93
C LEU A 55 5.80 -1.81 -6.27
N GLY A 56 6.26 -0.57 -6.42
CA GLY A 56 7.47 -0.08 -5.74
C GLY A 56 7.32 -0.08 -4.22
N THR A 57 6.17 0.39 -3.71
CA THR A 57 5.91 0.46 -2.27
C THR A 57 5.74 -0.93 -1.64
N ILE A 58 5.02 -1.82 -2.32
CA ILE A 58 4.83 -3.21 -1.89
C ILE A 58 6.16 -3.97 -2.00
N GLY A 59 6.89 -3.82 -3.10
CA GLY A 59 8.20 -4.43 -3.30
C GLY A 59 9.21 -3.99 -2.24
N TYR A 60 9.26 -2.69 -1.93
CA TYR A 60 10.09 -2.16 -0.85
C TYR A 60 9.69 -2.73 0.52
N ARG A 61 8.40 -2.79 0.83
CA ARG A 61 7.91 -3.36 2.10
C ARG A 61 8.14 -4.87 2.20
N VAL A 62 8.02 -5.61 1.11
CA VAL A 62 8.33 -7.05 1.05
C VAL A 62 9.82 -7.29 1.21
N ALA A 63 10.67 -6.47 0.56
CA ALA A 63 12.11 -6.53 0.74
C ALA A 63 12.52 -6.21 2.19
N THR A 64 11.92 -5.21 2.83
CA THR A 64 12.17 -4.90 4.26
C THR A 64 11.59 -5.96 5.20
N PHE A 65 10.55 -6.70 4.82
CA PHE A 65 10.07 -7.84 5.62
C PHE A 65 11.07 -9.01 5.64
N ASN A 66 12.02 -9.07 4.69
CA ASN A 66 13.14 -10.01 4.76
C ASN A 66 14.09 -9.70 5.95
N ASP A 67 14.23 -8.42 6.35
CA ASP A 67 15.04 -8.04 7.52
C ASP A 67 14.44 -8.49 8.86
N CYS A 68 13.24 -9.10 8.84
CA CYS A 68 12.69 -9.79 9.99
C CYS A 68 13.56 -11.01 10.38
N GLU A 69 14.37 -11.54 9.46
CA GLU A 69 15.32 -12.61 9.75
C GLU A 69 16.44 -12.14 10.71
N ASP A 70 16.95 -10.92 10.53
CA ASP A 70 17.97 -10.32 11.42
C ASP A 70 17.40 -9.97 12.81
N ALA A 71 16.16 -9.48 12.87
CA ALA A 71 15.49 -9.21 14.16
C ALA A 71 15.15 -10.50 14.93
N VAL A 72 14.93 -11.61 14.24
CA VAL A 72 14.74 -12.93 14.85
C VAL A 72 16.07 -13.52 15.35
N VAL A 73 17.20 -13.19 14.73
CA VAL A 73 18.53 -13.62 15.19
C VAL A 73 18.90 -12.96 16.52
N SER A 74 18.69 -11.65 16.66
CA SER A 74 18.99 -10.94 17.93
C SER A 74 18.11 -11.44 19.10
N LEU A 75 16.82 -11.65 18.85
CA LEU A 75 15.90 -12.23 19.84
C LEU A 75 16.27 -13.69 20.20
N LYS A 76 16.84 -14.46 19.27
CA LYS A 76 17.32 -15.83 19.54
C LYS A 76 18.57 -15.86 20.41
N GLU A 77 19.47 -14.88 20.26
CA GLU A 77 20.64 -14.76 21.14
C GLU A 77 20.21 -14.41 22.57
N GLU A 78 19.30 -13.44 22.73
CA GLU A 78 18.73 -13.11 24.04
C GLU A 78 18.02 -14.31 24.68
N LEU A 79 17.30 -15.12 23.90
CA LEU A 79 16.65 -16.34 24.37
C LEU A 79 17.66 -17.42 24.83
N LYS A 80 18.80 -17.52 24.15
CA LYS A 80 19.86 -18.48 24.48
C LYS A 80 20.57 -18.10 25.77
N GLU A 81 20.82 -16.81 25.97
CA GLU A 81 21.44 -16.29 27.18
C GLU A 81 20.48 -16.40 28.38
N ALA A 82 19.21 -16.06 28.20
CA ALA A 82 18.18 -16.26 29.22
C ALA A 82 18.00 -17.74 29.59
N ARG A 83 18.03 -18.67 28.61
CA ARG A 83 17.99 -20.12 28.89
C ARG A 83 19.21 -20.59 29.66
N LYS A 84 20.40 -20.08 29.37
CA LYS A 84 21.64 -20.43 30.07
C LYS A 84 21.61 -19.94 31.53
N ASP A 85 21.10 -18.73 31.76
CA ASP A 85 20.90 -18.19 33.12
C ASP A 85 19.81 -18.95 33.90
N LEU A 86 18.74 -19.40 33.23
CA LEU A 86 17.72 -20.23 33.88
C LEU A 86 18.21 -21.65 34.17
N THR A 87 19.08 -22.21 33.31
CA THR A 87 19.71 -23.52 33.53
C THR A 87 20.73 -23.47 34.67
N SER A 88 21.51 -22.37 34.79
CA SER A 88 22.42 -22.16 35.92
C SER A 88 21.67 -22.03 37.24
N LYS A 89 20.43 -21.51 37.19
CA LYS A 89 19.48 -21.45 38.31
C LYS A 89 18.72 -22.77 38.56
N GLY A 90 19.02 -23.84 37.81
CA GLY A 90 18.51 -25.19 38.09
C GLY A 90 17.19 -25.57 37.41
N PHE A 91 16.68 -24.76 36.48
CA PHE A 91 15.47 -25.11 35.73
C PHE A 91 15.81 -25.96 34.50
N THR A 92 15.24 -27.17 34.41
CA THR A 92 15.36 -28.05 33.24
C THR A 92 14.19 -27.80 32.30
N PHE A 93 14.46 -27.24 31.12
CA PHE A 93 13.46 -27.13 30.06
C PHE A 93 13.55 -28.37 29.17
N SER A 94 12.63 -29.31 29.38
CA SER A 94 12.37 -30.42 28.44
C SER A 94 11.48 -29.96 27.29
#